data_AF-A0A3C1L377-F1
#
_entry.id   AF-A0A3C1L377-F1
#
_cell.length_a   1.000
_cell.length_b   1.000
_cell.length_c   1.000
_cell.angle_alpha   90.00
_cell.angle_beta   90.00
_cell.angle_gamma   90.00
#
_symmetry.space_group_name_H-M   'P 1'
#
loop_
_entity.id
_entity.type
_entity.pdbx_description
1 polymer ?
#
loop_
_entity_poly.entity_id
_entity_poly.type
_entity_poly.pdbx_seq_one_letter_code
_entity_poly.pdbx_strand_id
1 'polypeptide(L)'
;VADGVADTQTLAALGIWSGFSTAQSNPVSNGDDWWPASIQAEPNFRVSNGIPVFGNHRFCTRENADIIAREFAKDGADVATQHYFIYIASREGGCDHRAVNQNAVTRDDSHCTFQLNALSGMFEPNGQLGRRGWNVDSVKASMSNCADAASDLWVFCARGPWTPPYSCAPPWAGDLGPEGDA
;
A
#
# COMPACT_ATOMS: atom_id res chain seq x y z
N VAL A 1 40.19 -4.60 9.25
CA VAL A 1 39.25 -4.69 8.11
C VAL A 1 37.90 -5.01 8.72
N ALA A 2 37.03 -4.02 8.77
CA ALA A 2 35.66 -4.16 9.28
C ALA A 2 34.78 -3.92 8.07
N ASP A 3 34.10 -4.96 7.61
CA ASP A 3 33.28 -4.93 6.40
C ASP A 3 31.99 -4.16 6.70
N GLY A 4 32.00 -2.89 6.29
CA GLY A 4 30.90 -1.94 6.46
C GLY A 4 29.76 -2.19 5.49
N VAL A 5 28.95 -3.22 5.75
CA VAL A 5 27.61 -3.36 5.17
C VAL A 5 26.61 -3.30 6.31
N ALA A 6 26.07 -2.11 6.55
CA ALA A 6 24.92 -1.95 7.43
C ALA A 6 23.69 -2.50 6.70
N ASP A 7 23.26 -3.69 7.14
CA ASP A 7 22.02 -4.33 6.72
C ASP A 7 20.83 -3.39 6.97
N THR A 8 19.86 -3.36 6.05
CA THR A 8 18.70 -2.45 6.01
C THR A 8 17.85 -2.48 7.28
N GLN A 9 18.02 -3.50 8.13
CA GLN A 9 17.42 -3.59 9.45
C GLN A 9 17.97 -2.57 10.47
N THR A 10 19.16 -2.01 10.24
CA THR A 10 19.80 -1.07 11.19
C THR A 10 19.25 0.36 11.04
N LEU A 11 18.74 0.73 9.87
CA LEU A 11 18.22 2.08 9.62
C LEU A 11 16.80 2.29 10.18
N ALA A 12 15.99 1.23 10.25
CA ALA A 12 14.69 1.27 10.92
C ALA A 12 14.81 1.40 12.45
N ALA A 13 15.92 0.93 13.04
CA ALA A 13 16.15 0.98 14.48
C ALA A 13 16.62 2.34 15.02
N LEU A 14 17.04 3.27 14.15
CA LEU A 14 17.63 4.54 14.59
C LEU A 14 16.65 5.71 14.72
N GLY A 15 15.35 5.52 14.48
CA GLY A 15 14.33 6.52 14.82
C GLY A 15 14.50 7.88 14.13
N ILE A 16 15.29 7.96 13.06
CA ILE A 16 15.47 9.17 12.26
C ILE A 16 14.37 9.22 11.22
N TRP A 17 13.12 9.37 11.66
CA TRP A 17 12.04 10.01 10.91
C TRP A 17 11.02 10.50 11.96
N SER A 18 11.47 11.49 12.73
CA SER A 18 10.65 12.26 13.64
C SER A 18 9.70 13.13 12.83
N GLY A 19 8.56 12.57 12.46
CA GLY A 19 7.52 13.24 11.69
C GLY A 19 6.10 13.13 12.23
N PHE A 20 5.81 12.19 13.15
CA PHE A 20 4.51 12.13 13.84
C PHE A 20 4.68 11.44 15.21
N SER A 21 4.88 12.22 16.27
CA SER A 21 4.81 11.71 17.64
C SER A 21 3.57 12.26 18.35
N THR A 22 2.51 11.46 18.36
CA THR A 22 1.66 11.32 19.56
C THR A 22 1.44 9.84 19.82
N ALA A 23 2.05 9.41 20.92
CA ALA A 23 1.92 8.13 21.60
C ALA A 23 0.64 7.33 21.28
N GLN A 24 0.82 6.25 20.52
CA GLN A 24 0.22 4.97 20.83
C GLN A 24 1.20 3.90 20.37
N SER A 25 1.97 3.37 21.32
CA SER A 25 2.80 2.19 21.13
C SER A 25 1.89 0.99 20.91
N ASN A 26 1.30 0.89 19.72
CA ASN A 26 0.78 -0.38 19.25
C ASN A 26 1.99 -1.18 18.77
N PRO A 27 2.26 -2.35 19.36
CA PRO A 27 3.39 -3.15 18.93
C PRO A 27 3.25 -3.44 17.44
N VAL A 28 4.33 -3.25 16.69
CA VAL A 28 4.49 -3.84 15.37
C VAL A 28 4.31 -5.35 15.58
N SER A 29 3.14 -5.86 15.23
CA SER A 29 2.77 -7.25 15.48
C SER A 29 3.54 -8.12 14.49
N ASN A 30 4.66 -8.66 14.95
CA ASN A 30 5.46 -9.65 14.25
C ASN A 30 4.72 -10.99 14.25
N GLY A 31 3.79 -11.15 13.32
CA GLY A 31 3.18 -12.44 12.99
C GLY A 31 1.99 -12.85 13.86
N ASP A 32 0.93 -13.29 13.18
CA ASP A 32 -0.16 -14.16 13.62
C ASP A 32 -1.37 -13.59 14.38
N ASP A 33 -1.27 -12.44 15.07
CA ASP A 33 -2.39 -11.88 15.86
C ASP A 33 -3.20 -10.77 15.15
N TRP A 34 -3.15 -10.67 13.82
CA TRP A 34 -3.92 -9.66 13.08
C TRP A 34 -5.43 -9.89 13.09
N TRP A 35 -5.91 -11.06 13.52
CA TRP A 35 -7.28 -11.50 13.25
C TRP A 35 -8.00 -11.95 14.52
N PRO A 36 -9.32 -11.74 14.63
CA PRO A 36 -10.21 -11.12 13.65
C PRO A 36 -10.04 -9.59 13.57
N ALA A 37 -10.35 -9.02 12.41
CA ALA A 37 -10.30 -7.57 12.24
C ALA A 37 -11.38 -6.87 13.06
N SER A 38 -11.00 -5.77 13.71
CA SER A 38 -11.94 -4.81 14.29
C SER A 38 -12.71 -4.08 13.19
N ILE A 39 -13.99 -3.79 13.43
CA ILE A 39 -14.78 -2.96 12.51
C ILE A 39 -14.16 -1.57 12.39
N GLN A 40 -14.01 -1.10 11.16
CA GLN A 40 -13.55 0.26 10.86
C GLN A 40 -14.69 1.09 10.28
N ALA A 41 -14.60 2.41 10.46
CA ALA A 41 -15.57 3.36 9.94
C ALA A 41 -15.36 3.67 8.45
N GLU A 42 -15.17 2.62 7.64
CA GLU A 42 -15.03 2.73 6.18
C GLU A 42 -16.37 2.44 5.49
N PRO A 43 -16.67 3.08 4.34
CA PRO A 43 -17.90 2.83 3.60
C PRO A 43 -18.07 1.36 3.23
N ASN A 44 -19.23 0.77 3.52
CA ASN A 44 -19.51 -0.64 3.23
C ASN A 44 -18.51 -1.63 3.85
N PHE A 45 -17.77 -1.23 4.89
CA PHE A 45 -16.85 -2.13 5.58
C PHE A 45 -17.63 -3.30 6.19
N ARG A 46 -17.18 -4.50 5.88
CA ARG A 46 -17.70 -5.74 6.45
C ARG A 46 -16.54 -6.66 6.79
N VAL A 47 -16.83 -7.67 7.59
CA VAL A 47 -15.88 -8.70 7.96
C VAL A 47 -16.45 -10.05 7.54
N SER A 48 -15.65 -10.84 6.83
CA SER A 48 -15.95 -12.20 6.43
C SER A 48 -14.89 -13.12 6.99
N ASN A 49 -15.25 -14.05 7.87
CA ASN A 49 -14.32 -14.95 8.56
C ASN A 49 -13.16 -14.21 9.27
N GLY A 50 -13.45 -13.04 9.85
CA GLY A 50 -12.44 -12.20 10.49
C GLY A 50 -11.62 -11.31 9.54
N ILE A 51 -11.84 -11.38 8.22
CA ILE A 51 -11.09 -10.61 7.20
C ILE A 51 -11.95 -9.44 6.67
N PRO A 52 -11.41 -8.21 6.59
CA PRO A 52 -12.06 -7.05 5.98
C PRO A 52 -12.45 -7.29 4.53
N VAL A 53 -13.63 -6.80 4.14
CA VAL A 53 -14.18 -6.88 2.79
C VAL A 53 -15.05 -5.66 2.51
N PHE A 54 -15.04 -5.18 1.27
CA PHE A 54 -15.93 -4.11 0.83
C PHE A 54 -17.27 -4.68 0.36
N GLY A 55 -18.35 -4.41 1.08
CA GLY A 55 -19.72 -4.74 0.68
C GLY A 55 -19.90 -6.23 0.34
N ASN A 56 -20.24 -6.52 -0.92
CA ASN A 56 -20.38 -7.88 -1.46
C ASN A 56 -19.26 -8.23 -2.47
N HIS A 57 -18.15 -7.49 -2.46
CA HIS A 57 -17.02 -7.76 -3.35
C HIS A 57 -16.33 -9.07 -2.96
N ARG A 58 -15.46 -9.55 -3.86
CA ARG A 58 -14.58 -10.68 -3.57
C ARG A 58 -13.72 -10.33 -2.35
N PHE A 59 -13.82 -11.15 -1.32
CA PHE A 59 -12.99 -11.05 -0.13
C PHE A 59 -11.63 -11.73 -0.38
N CYS A 60 -10.60 -11.26 0.30
CA CYS A 60 -9.29 -11.88 0.26
C CYS A 60 -9.36 -13.26 0.91
N THR A 61 -8.67 -14.24 0.33
CA THR A 61 -8.36 -15.47 1.08
C THR A 61 -7.49 -15.11 2.28
N ARG A 62 -7.51 -15.97 3.32
CA ARG A 62 -6.66 -15.76 4.49
C ARG A 62 -5.19 -15.60 4.12
N GLU A 63 -4.70 -16.45 3.22
CA GLU A 63 -3.33 -16.40 2.70
C GLU A 63 -2.98 -15.04 2.06
N ASN A 64 -3.82 -14.53 1.15
CA ASN A 64 -3.58 -13.23 0.52
C ASN A 64 -3.66 -12.08 1.54
N ALA A 65 -4.61 -12.16 2.48
CA ALA A 65 -4.77 -11.16 3.51
C ALA A 65 -3.55 -11.12 4.44
N ASP A 66 -3.00 -12.29 4.80
CA ASP A 66 -1.76 -12.39 5.58
C ASP A 66 -0.54 -11.85 4.82
N ILE A 67 -0.47 -12.07 3.50
CA ILE A 67 0.59 -11.47 2.66
C ILE A 67 0.49 -9.94 2.69
N ILE A 68 -0.70 -9.40 2.45
CA ILE A 68 -0.93 -7.94 2.48
C ILE A 68 -0.55 -7.37 3.84
N ALA A 69 -1.06 -7.95 4.93
CA ALA A 69 -0.77 -7.49 6.28
C ALA A 69 0.74 -7.48 6.58
N ARG A 70 1.48 -8.52 6.14
CA ARG A 70 2.93 -8.60 6.30
C ARG A 70 3.69 -7.55 5.52
N GLU A 71 3.36 -7.30 4.26
CA GLU A 71 4.08 -6.29 3.47
C GLU A 71 3.89 -4.89 4.07
N PHE A 72 2.67 -4.54 4.47
CA PHE A 72 2.40 -3.28 5.15
C PHE A 72 3.07 -3.19 6.52
N ALA A 73 3.14 -4.31 7.28
CA ALA A 73 3.84 -4.34 8.56
C ALA A 73 5.35 -4.10 8.43
N LYS A 74 5.99 -4.58 7.35
CA LYS A 74 7.43 -4.33 7.08
C LYS A 74 7.75 -2.85 6.98
N ASP A 75 6.82 -2.06 6.44
CA ASP A 75 6.94 -0.62 6.28
C ASP A 75 6.34 0.18 7.47
N GLY A 76 5.98 -0.50 8.57
CA GLY A 76 5.58 0.12 9.83
C GLY A 76 4.08 0.37 10.00
N ALA A 77 3.22 -0.21 9.17
CA ALA A 77 1.77 -0.09 9.34
C ALA A 77 1.31 -0.76 10.64
N ASP A 78 0.44 -0.08 11.39
CA ASP A 78 -0.27 -0.69 12.50
C ASP A 78 -1.37 -1.66 12.03
N VAL A 79 -1.93 -2.45 12.95
CA VAL A 79 -2.95 -3.47 12.62
C VAL A 79 -4.17 -2.84 11.94
N ALA A 80 -4.60 -1.66 12.38
CA ALA A 80 -5.73 -0.95 11.76
C ALA A 80 -5.41 -0.55 10.31
N THR A 81 -4.20 -0.08 10.03
CA THR A 81 -3.76 0.24 8.67
C THR A 81 -3.65 -1.01 7.79
N GLN A 82 -3.11 -2.11 8.33
CA GLN A 82 -3.06 -3.39 7.61
C GLN A 82 -4.47 -3.86 7.21
N HIS A 83 -5.44 -3.82 8.13
CA HIS A 83 -6.84 -4.15 7.86
C HIS A 83 -7.48 -3.23 6.83
N TYR A 84 -7.17 -1.93 6.89
CA TYR A 84 -7.63 -0.97 5.90
C TYR A 84 -7.16 -1.39 4.50
N PHE A 85 -5.89 -1.71 4.32
CA PHE A 85 -5.38 -2.09 2.99
C PHE A 85 -5.89 -3.43 2.49
N ILE A 86 -6.23 -4.37 3.37
CA ILE A 86 -6.94 -5.59 2.97
C ILE A 86 -8.36 -5.27 2.47
N TYR A 87 -9.05 -4.34 3.13
CA TYR A 87 -10.33 -3.80 2.66
C TYR A 87 -10.18 -3.10 1.30
N ILE A 88 -9.13 -2.30 1.10
CA ILE A 88 -8.85 -1.64 -0.19
C ILE A 88 -8.59 -2.67 -1.28
N ALA A 89 -7.76 -3.68 -1.03
CA ALA A 89 -7.52 -4.76 -1.98
C ALA A 89 -8.84 -5.42 -2.45
N SER A 90 -9.78 -5.65 -1.52
CA SER A 90 -11.11 -6.17 -1.84
C SER A 90 -11.96 -5.17 -2.64
N ARG A 91 -11.96 -3.90 -2.25
CA ARG A 91 -12.73 -2.85 -2.91
C ARG A 91 -12.31 -2.62 -4.36
N GLU A 92 -11.01 -2.52 -4.58
CA GLU A 92 -10.42 -2.04 -5.82
C GLU A 92 -10.28 -3.15 -6.87
N GLY A 93 -9.44 -4.15 -6.61
CA GLY A 93 -9.18 -5.25 -7.56
C GLY A 93 -9.68 -6.61 -7.10
N GLY A 94 -10.52 -6.67 -6.06
CA GLY A 94 -11.12 -7.93 -5.60
C GLY A 94 -10.12 -8.95 -5.08
N CYS A 95 -9.04 -8.50 -4.45
CA CYS A 95 -7.94 -9.34 -3.94
C CYS A 95 -7.25 -10.18 -5.02
N ASP A 96 -7.23 -9.70 -6.26
CA ASP A 96 -6.54 -10.30 -7.39
C ASP A 96 -5.33 -9.45 -7.79
N HIS A 97 -4.12 -9.96 -7.54
CA HIS A 97 -2.88 -9.27 -7.88
C HIS A 97 -2.68 -9.08 -9.39
N ARG A 98 -3.48 -9.75 -10.24
CA ARG A 98 -3.45 -9.60 -11.70
C ARG A 98 -4.51 -8.65 -12.22
N ALA A 99 -5.35 -8.06 -11.35
CA ALA A 99 -6.40 -7.15 -11.75
C ALA A 99 -5.85 -5.98 -12.58
N VAL A 100 -6.57 -5.61 -13.63
CA VAL A 100 -6.26 -4.44 -14.45
C VAL A 100 -7.57 -3.73 -14.74
N ASN A 101 -7.63 -2.43 -14.46
CA ASN A 101 -8.68 -1.55 -14.96
C ASN A 101 -8.08 -0.71 -16.08
N GLN A 102 -8.63 -0.85 -17.28
CA GLN A 102 -8.11 -0.20 -18.47
C GLN A 102 -8.82 1.11 -18.73
N ASN A 103 -8.08 2.21 -18.81
CA ASN A 103 -8.62 3.50 -19.19
C ASN A 103 -8.20 3.83 -20.63
N ALA A 104 -9.05 3.45 -21.59
CA ALA A 104 -8.77 3.66 -23.01
C ALA A 104 -8.62 5.15 -23.41
N VAL A 105 -9.15 6.08 -22.60
CA VAL A 105 -9.14 7.52 -22.90
C VAL A 105 -7.81 8.15 -22.51
N THR A 106 -7.34 7.90 -21.28
CA THR A 106 -6.10 8.49 -20.76
C THR A 106 -4.88 7.58 -20.93
N ARG A 107 -5.10 6.30 -21.27
CA ARG A 107 -4.10 5.21 -21.23
C ARG A 107 -3.43 5.04 -19.87
N ASP A 108 -4.10 5.51 -18.81
CA ASP A 108 -3.68 5.38 -17.43
C ASP A 108 -4.36 4.16 -16.83
N ASP A 109 -3.82 2.99 -17.16
CA ASP A 109 -4.32 1.74 -16.65
C ASP A 109 -3.94 1.58 -15.17
N SER A 110 -4.88 1.10 -14.38
CA SER A 110 -4.67 0.77 -12.97
C SER A 110 -4.37 -0.73 -12.83
N HIS A 111 -3.35 -1.05 -12.04
CA HIS A 111 -2.77 -2.39 -11.97
C HIS A 111 -2.82 -2.99 -10.58
N CYS A 112 -2.93 -4.32 -10.57
CA CYS A 112 -2.97 -5.17 -9.41
C CYS A 112 -4.16 -4.87 -8.48
N THR A 113 -4.24 -5.55 -7.33
CA THR A 113 -5.42 -5.45 -6.48
C THR A 113 -5.61 -4.09 -5.82
N PHE A 114 -4.55 -3.26 -5.78
CA PHE A 114 -4.57 -1.90 -5.25
C PHE A 114 -4.80 -0.83 -6.31
N GLN A 115 -4.97 -1.24 -7.59
CA GLN A 115 -5.27 -0.34 -8.70
C GLN A 115 -4.25 0.79 -8.86
N LEU A 116 -2.96 0.45 -8.69
CA LEU A 116 -1.83 1.37 -8.85
C LEU A 116 -1.72 1.79 -10.31
N ASN A 117 -1.74 3.09 -10.60
CA ASN A 117 -1.60 3.65 -11.94
C ASN A 117 -0.49 4.70 -11.97
N ALA A 118 0.03 5.05 -13.14
CA ALA A 118 1.16 5.97 -13.25
C ALA A 118 0.76 7.45 -12.97
N LEU A 119 -0.48 7.86 -13.20
CA LEU A 119 -0.86 9.27 -13.00
C LEU A 119 -1.29 9.62 -11.55
N SER A 120 -1.48 8.64 -10.66
CA SER A 120 -1.92 8.86 -9.26
C SER A 120 -0.84 9.38 -8.31
N GLY A 121 0.32 9.82 -8.81
CA GLY A 121 1.14 10.82 -8.11
C GLY A 121 2.48 10.37 -7.54
N MET A 122 3.16 9.38 -8.12
CA MET A 122 4.58 9.12 -7.74
C MET A 122 5.42 8.48 -8.87
N PHE A 123 4.94 8.52 -10.10
CA PHE A 123 5.44 7.62 -11.13
C PHE A 123 5.94 8.43 -12.31
N GLU A 124 7.25 8.39 -12.50
CA GLU A 124 7.91 9.07 -13.61
C GLU A 124 7.27 8.67 -14.96
N PRO A 125 7.44 9.48 -16.02
CA PRO A 125 6.95 9.21 -17.38
C PRO A 125 7.33 7.83 -17.94
N ASN A 126 8.26 7.15 -17.27
CA ASN A 126 8.85 5.86 -17.57
C ASN A 126 7.93 4.67 -17.20
N GLY A 127 6.77 4.90 -16.58
CA GLY A 127 5.82 3.83 -16.22
C GLY A 127 6.21 3.02 -14.99
N GLN A 128 6.92 3.64 -14.05
CA GLN A 128 7.18 3.03 -12.74
C GLN A 128 5.89 3.03 -11.90
N LEU A 129 5.74 2.10 -10.94
CA LEU A 129 4.57 1.99 -10.05
C LEU A 129 5.01 1.97 -8.57
N GLY A 130 6.14 2.62 -8.27
CA GLY A 130 6.71 2.81 -6.93
C GLY A 130 8.08 3.47 -7.02
N ARG A 131 8.63 3.96 -5.91
CA ARG A 131 10.01 4.45 -5.88
C ARG A 131 11.03 3.32 -5.94
N ARG A 132 10.61 2.10 -5.63
CA ARG A 132 11.44 0.88 -5.71
C ARG A 132 11.57 0.31 -7.14
N GLY A 133 11.19 1.08 -8.16
CA GLY A 133 11.34 0.67 -9.57
C GLY A 133 10.35 -0.39 -10.03
N TRP A 134 9.21 -0.51 -9.34
CA TRP A 134 8.10 -1.36 -9.76
C TRP A 134 7.62 -0.98 -11.15
N ASN A 135 7.20 -1.96 -11.95
CA ASN A 135 6.59 -1.76 -13.27
C ASN A 135 5.34 -2.65 -13.40
N VAL A 136 4.55 -2.42 -14.46
CA VAL A 136 3.27 -3.13 -14.67
C VAL A 136 3.40 -4.65 -14.55
N ASP A 137 4.45 -5.27 -15.07
CA ASP A 137 4.60 -6.72 -15.05
C ASP A 137 5.08 -7.23 -13.67
N SER A 138 6.04 -6.55 -13.07
CA SER A 138 6.60 -6.92 -11.78
C SER A 138 5.58 -6.81 -10.63
N VAL A 139 4.68 -5.81 -10.63
CA VAL A 139 3.63 -5.70 -9.60
C VAL A 139 2.57 -6.81 -9.71
N LYS A 140 2.35 -7.33 -10.92
CA LYS A 140 1.41 -8.43 -11.19
C LYS A 140 2.05 -9.82 -11.06
N ALA A 141 3.34 -9.91 -10.72
CA ALA A 141 4.02 -11.20 -10.62
C ALA A 141 3.55 -12.02 -9.40
N SER A 142 3.15 -11.36 -8.31
CA SER A 142 2.63 -12.02 -7.10
C SER A 142 1.79 -11.07 -6.24
N MET A 143 1.06 -11.62 -5.26
CA MET A 143 0.38 -10.81 -4.25
C MET A 143 1.35 -10.03 -3.37
N SER A 144 2.54 -10.60 -3.06
CA SER A 144 3.57 -9.92 -2.27
C SER A 144 4.12 -8.70 -3.01
N ASN A 145 4.39 -8.80 -4.31
CA ASN A 145 4.87 -7.66 -5.10
C ASN A 145 3.83 -6.54 -5.19
N CYS A 146 2.55 -6.90 -5.44
CA CYS A 146 1.47 -5.92 -5.48
C CYS A 146 1.29 -5.22 -4.12
N ALA A 147 1.40 -5.95 -3.02
CA ALA A 147 1.29 -5.39 -1.67
C ALA A 147 2.51 -4.56 -1.26
N ASP A 148 3.73 -4.97 -1.62
CA ASP A 148 4.95 -4.20 -1.36
C ASP A 148 4.95 -2.87 -2.14
N ALA A 149 4.52 -2.89 -3.41
CA ALA A 149 4.37 -1.67 -4.21
C ALA A 149 3.32 -0.71 -3.60
N ALA A 150 2.18 -1.23 -3.15
CA ALA A 150 1.16 -0.42 -2.49
C ALA A 150 1.60 0.11 -1.12
N SER A 151 2.36 -0.69 -0.37
CA SER A 151 2.94 -0.28 0.91
C SER A 151 3.95 0.84 0.74
N ASP A 152 4.84 0.76 -0.27
CA ASP A 152 5.75 1.85 -0.62
C ASP A 152 4.99 3.15 -0.93
N LEU A 153 3.87 3.07 -1.68
CA LEU A 153 3.01 4.24 -1.95
C LEU A 153 2.33 4.77 -0.67
N TRP A 154 1.88 3.89 0.22
CA TRP A 154 1.22 4.26 1.47
C TRP A 154 2.15 5.02 2.42
N VAL A 155 3.43 4.64 2.55
CA VAL A 155 4.40 5.35 3.42
C VAL A 155 4.42 6.85 3.14
N PHE A 156 4.11 7.25 1.91
CA PHE A 156 4.21 8.61 1.42
C PHE A 156 2.87 9.30 1.27
N CYS A 157 1.91 8.62 0.65
CA CYS A 157 0.62 9.20 0.36
C CYS A 157 -0.43 8.90 1.44
N ALA A 158 -0.07 8.14 2.46
CA ALA A 158 -0.98 7.57 3.43
C ALA A 158 -2.17 6.89 2.71
N ARG A 159 -3.40 7.20 3.10
CA ARG A 159 -4.63 6.67 2.48
C ARG A 159 -5.10 7.43 1.25
N GLY A 160 -4.42 8.53 0.92
CA GLY A 160 -4.88 9.52 -0.04
C GLY A 160 -5.13 8.99 -1.45
N PRO A 161 -4.29 8.10 -2.04
CA PRO A 161 -4.50 7.58 -3.39
C PRO A 161 -5.78 6.74 -3.53
N TRP A 162 -6.29 6.22 -2.42
CA TRP A 162 -7.48 5.36 -2.39
C TRP A 162 -8.68 6.03 -1.73
N THR A 163 -8.59 7.30 -1.34
CA THR A 163 -9.70 7.99 -0.66
C THR A 163 -9.98 9.31 -1.36
N PRO A 164 -11.22 9.56 -1.86
CA PRO A 164 -11.60 10.87 -2.38
C PRO A 164 -11.22 12.00 -1.41
N PRO A 165 -10.65 13.13 -1.89
CA PRO A 165 -10.58 13.57 -3.29
C PRO A 165 -9.45 12.97 -4.13
N TYR A 166 -8.76 11.93 -3.64
CA TYR A 166 -7.54 11.35 -4.22
C TYR A 166 -6.38 12.34 -4.19
N SER A 167 -5.41 12.08 -3.31
CA SER A 167 -4.27 12.97 -3.12
C SER A 167 -3.07 12.23 -2.55
N CYS A 168 -1.90 12.84 -2.66
CA CYS A 168 -0.70 12.44 -1.96
C CYS A 168 -0.13 13.67 -1.25
N ALA A 169 -0.12 13.67 0.09
CA ALA A 169 0.26 14.85 0.88
C ALA A 169 1.79 14.87 1.13
N PRO A 170 2.47 16.03 1.04
CA PRO A 170 3.93 16.19 0.91
C PRO A 170 4.82 15.38 1.89
N PRO A 171 6.12 15.16 1.57
CA PRO A 171 7.03 16.07 0.83
C PRO A 171 6.88 16.21 -0.71
N TRP A 172 6.13 15.36 -1.39
CA TRP A 172 5.93 15.38 -2.85
C TRP A 172 5.07 16.52 -3.42
N ALA A 173 4.42 17.35 -2.59
CA ALA A 173 3.83 18.59 -3.11
C ALA A 173 4.97 19.55 -3.50
N GLY A 174 5.47 19.41 -4.72
CA GLY A 174 6.59 20.16 -5.26
C GLY A 174 7.85 19.35 -5.58
N ASP A 175 7.83 18.02 -5.48
CA ASP A 175 9.00 17.14 -5.73
C ASP A 175 8.89 16.34 -7.04
N LEU A 176 7.94 16.69 -7.93
CA LEU A 176 7.79 16.13 -9.29
C LEU A 176 8.84 16.66 -10.29
N GLY A 177 10.06 16.97 -9.82
CA GLY A 177 11.09 17.62 -10.61
C GLY A 177 10.78 19.10 -10.93
N PRO A 178 11.76 19.85 -11.49
CA PRO A 178 11.47 21.16 -12.05
C PRO A 178 10.55 20.92 -13.24
N GLU A 179 9.35 21.52 -13.21
CA GLU A 179 8.23 21.26 -14.12
C GLU A 179 7.33 20.11 -13.66
N GLY A 180 6.53 20.41 -12.64
CA GLY A 180 5.20 19.83 -12.56
C GLY A 180 4.41 20.26 -13.78
N ASP A 181 4.50 19.49 -14.86
CA ASP A 181 3.89 19.84 -16.14
C ASP A 181 2.91 18.75 -16.59
N ALA A 182 1.64 19.04 -16.28
CA ALA A 182 0.41 18.81 -17.05
C ALA A 182 -0.70 18.03 -16.32
#